data_AF-A0A7S1YD27-F1
#
_entry.id   AF-A0A7S1YD27-F1
#
_cell.length_a   1.000
_cell.length_b   1.000
_cell.length_c   1.000
_cell.angle_alpha   90.00
_cell.angle_beta   90.00
_cell.angle_gamma   90.00
#
_symmetry.space_group_name_H-M   'P 1'
#
loop_
_entity.id
_entity.type
_entity.pdbx_description
1 polymer ?
#
loop_
_entity_poly.entity_id
_entity_poly.type
_entity_poly.pdbx_seq_one_letter_code
_entity_poly.pdbx_strand_id
1 'polypeptide(L)'
;VGGGIKRVAGSLAVTRALGDAYLKTPRLSFSPYKTHAPYITGRPEVNCRLLAKDGDSALILASDGVWERCSGEDVLRWIKNYSAERVAEAERRANRRRGIKSVPEPMEVEQGSAAEEDSQEGIRPGSPSDGSVKSAQKLDRQDDEHCSSPFTKKRKLSARRRRGEQSVGQVSTIADVLVRRVLNKVRRARNMSSLHALMTLPKGRARRSKHDDITCCVVDLSGFVS
;
A
#
# COMPACT_ATOMS: atom_id res chain seq x y z
N VAL A 1 -6.52 -33.94 13.81
CA VAL A 1 -5.05 -34.12 13.89
C VAL A 1 -4.40 -32.75 14.00
N GLY A 2 -3.44 -32.54 14.90
CA GLY A 2 -2.85 -31.22 15.15
C GLY A 2 -1.85 -30.81 14.07
N GLY A 3 -2.25 -29.90 13.16
CA GLY A 3 -1.43 -29.40 12.05
C GLY A 3 -0.33 -28.40 12.45
N GLY A 4 0.61 -28.82 13.30
CA GLY A 4 1.81 -28.05 13.61
C GLY A 4 2.89 -28.17 12.53
N ILE A 5 3.77 -27.16 12.43
CA ILE A 5 4.98 -27.24 11.60
C ILE A 5 5.84 -28.40 12.09
N LYS A 6 6.24 -29.31 11.18
CA LYS A 6 7.14 -30.44 11.48
C LYS A 6 8.50 -29.92 11.93
N ARG A 7 9.10 -30.57 12.95
CA ARG A 7 10.37 -30.14 13.56
C ARG A 7 11.42 -31.24 13.53
N VAL A 8 12.63 -30.88 13.12
CA VAL A 8 13.83 -31.71 13.21
C VAL A 8 14.12 -31.99 14.69
N ALA A 9 14.28 -33.28 15.01
CA ALA A 9 14.38 -33.79 16.39
C ALA A 9 13.27 -33.28 17.34
N GLY A 10 12.11 -32.89 16.81
CA GLY A 10 11.01 -32.30 17.59
C GLY A 10 11.22 -30.83 18.01
N SER A 11 12.45 -30.30 17.97
CA SER A 11 12.78 -28.95 18.45
C SER A 11 12.82 -27.89 17.36
N LEU A 12 13.60 -28.09 16.29
CA LEU A 12 13.95 -27.03 15.32
C LEU A 12 13.09 -27.08 14.05
N ALA A 13 12.60 -25.94 13.57
CA ALA A 13 11.73 -25.87 12.38
C ALA A 13 12.46 -25.88 11.03
N VAL A 14 13.80 -25.92 11.03
CA VAL A 14 14.65 -25.88 9.83
C VAL A 14 15.68 -27.01 9.84
N THR A 15 16.10 -27.45 8.65
CA THR A 15 17.11 -28.53 8.45
C THR A 15 18.54 -28.01 8.35
N ARG A 16 18.73 -26.69 8.19
CA ARG A 16 20.04 -26.02 8.18
C ARG A 16 19.96 -24.72 8.97
N ALA A 17 20.98 -24.45 9.78
CA ALA A 17 21.08 -23.26 10.63
C ALA A 17 22.53 -22.99 11.04
N LEU A 18 22.84 -21.76 11.47
CA LEU A 18 24.02 -21.49 12.33
C LEU A 18 23.65 -21.73 13.80
N GLY A 19 24.62 -21.81 14.72
CA GLY A 19 24.34 -22.15 16.13
C GLY A 19 23.98 -23.64 16.33
N ASP A 20 23.02 -23.94 17.22
CA ASP A 20 22.42 -25.28 17.45
C ASP A 20 23.40 -26.47 17.49
N ALA A 21 24.54 -26.30 18.17
CA ALA A 21 25.62 -27.29 18.19
C ALA A 21 25.20 -28.67 18.73
N TYR A 22 24.22 -28.72 19.64
CA TYR A 22 23.66 -29.94 20.22
C TYR A 22 22.93 -30.84 19.20
N LEU A 23 22.51 -30.28 18.04
CA LEU A 23 21.94 -31.04 16.93
C LEU A 23 22.99 -31.41 15.85
N LYS A 24 24.26 -31.02 16.03
CA LYS A 24 25.32 -31.10 15.02
C LYS A 24 26.50 -31.99 15.39
N THR A 25 26.83 -32.13 16.67
CA THR A 25 27.95 -32.98 17.10
C THR A 25 27.68 -33.68 18.43
N PRO A 26 27.89 -35.01 18.53
CA PRO A 26 27.79 -35.74 19.80
C PRO A 26 28.68 -35.19 20.93
N ARG A 27 29.73 -34.42 20.61
CA ARG A 27 30.61 -33.75 21.61
C ARG A 27 29.91 -32.63 22.38
N LEU A 28 28.89 -31.99 21.79
CA LEU A 28 28.14 -30.86 22.37
C LEU A 28 26.65 -31.20 22.51
N SER A 29 26.32 -32.49 22.47
CA SER A 29 24.95 -33.01 22.50
C SER A 29 24.69 -33.85 23.76
N PHE A 30 23.41 -33.98 24.10
CA PHE A 30 22.89 -34.61 25.31
C PHE A 30 21.72 -35.53 24.94
N SER A 31 21.32 -36.44 25.84
CA SER A 31 20.16 -37.32 25.60
C SER A 31 18.87 -36.50 25.49
N PRO A 32 17.95 -36.77 24.53
CA PRO A 32 17.97 -37.88 23.56
C PRO A 32 18.74 -37.58 22.26
N TYR A 33 19.11 -36.32 22.00
CA TYR A 33 19.69 -35.86 20.73
C TYR A 33 21.05 -36.49 20.38
N LYS A 34 21.83 -36.90 21.38
CA LYS A 34 23.21 -37.39 21.18
C LYS A 34 23.31 -38.63 20.30
N THR A 35 22.27 -39.47 20.26
CA THR A 35 22.29 -40.79 19.59
C THR A 35 22.29 -40.71 18.07
N HIS A 36 21.69 -39.67 17.47
CA HIS A 36 21.55 -39.54 16.01
C HIS A 36 22.00 -38.17 15.46
N ALA A 37 22.80 -37.42 16.22
CA ALA A 37 23.45 -36.21 15.70
C ALA A 37 24.55 -36.60 14.68
N PRO A 38 24.67 -35.92 13.52
CA PRO A 38 24.02 -34.66 13.15
C PRO A 38 22.60 -34.82 12.57
N TYR A 39 21.66 -34.01 13.06
CA TYR A 39 20.33 -33.84 12.46
C TYR A 39 20.25 -32.67 11.47
N ILE A 40 21.14 -31.68 11.60
CA ILE A 40 21.17 -30.46 10.80
C ILE A 40 22.61 -30.11 10.40
N THR A 41 22.77 -29.26 9.39
CA THR A 41 24.07 -28.72 8.98
C THR A 41 24.12 -27.20 9.02
N GLY A 42 25.33 -26.64 9.16
CA GLY A 42 25.60 -25.22 8.92
C GLY A 42 26.00 -24.89 7.48
N ARG A 43 26.16 -25.91 6.62
CA ARG A 43 26.59 -25.73 5.22
C ARG A 43 25.45 -25.12 4.38
N PRO A 44 25.66 -23.96 3.73
CA PRO A 44 24.67 -23.35 2.86
C PRO A 44 24.46 -24.18 1.58
N GLU A 45 23.42 -23.84 0.84
CA GLU A 45 23.32 -24.19 -0.59
C GLU A 45 23.81 -23.00 -1.41
N VAL A 46 24.56 -23.25 -2.48
CA VAL A 46 25.15 -22.21 -3.31
C VAL A 46 24.65 -22.42 -4.74
N ASN A 47 23.81 -21.51 -5.20
CA ASN A 47 23.23 -21.53 -6.53
C ASN A 47 23.76 -20.31 -7.30
N CYS A 48 24.44 -20.56 -8.42
CA CYS A 48 25.01 -19.53 -9.28
C CYS A 48 24.14 -19.36 -10.53
N ARG A 49 23.85 -18.11 -10.90
CA ARG A 49 23.11 -17.75 -12.11
C ARG A 49 23.68 -16.47 -12.71
N LEU A 50 23.82 -16.43 -14.03
CA LEU A 50 24.15 -15.21 -14.77
C LEU A 50 22.93 -14.28 -14.84
N LEU A 51 23.14 -12.98 -14.70
CA LEU A 51 22.08 -11.98 -14.81
C LEU A 51 21.74 -11.76 -16.30
N ALA A 52 20.46 -11.84 -16.63
CA ALA A 52 19.94 -11.64 -17.99
C ALA A 52 19.50 -10.19 -18.20
N LYS A 53 20.03 -9.54 -19.26
CA LYS A 53 19.81 -8.10 -19.52
C LYS A 53 18.33 -7.72 -19.65
N ASP A 54 17.55 -8.56 -20.30
CA ASP A 54 16.15 -8.28 -20.62
C ASP A 54 15.14 -8.76 -19.55
N GLY A 55 15.59 -9.07 -18.33
CA GLY A 55 14.70 -9.60 -17.29
C GLY A 55 15.11 -9.36 -15.83
N ASP A 56 16.40 -9.46 -15.49
CA ASP A 56 16.85 -9.45 -14.09
C ASP A 56 17.02 -8.02 -13.55
N SER A 57 15.91 -7.47 -13.06
CA SER A 57 15.80 -6.07 -12.60
C SER A 57 15.97 -5.89 -11.08
N ALA A 58 15.67 -6.90 -10.26
CA ALA A 58 15.84 -6.83 -8.81
C ALA A 58 16.05 -8.20 -8.16
N LEU A 59 16.91 -8.27 -7.13
CA LEU A 59 17.04 -9.41 -6.22
C LEU A 59 16.40 -9.07 -4.87
N ILE A 60 15.58 -9.98 -4.33
CA ILE A 60 14.92 -9.81 -3.04
C ILE A 60 15.41 -10.88 -2.07
N LEU A 61 15.99 -10.44 -0.95
CA LEU A 61 16.40 -11.30 0.16
C LEU A 61 15.48 -11.00 1.35
N ALA A 62 14.73 -11.98 1.85
CA ALA A 62 13.74 -11.74 2.91
C ALA A 62 13.49 -12.96 3.80
N SER A 63 13.05 -12.72 5.04
CA SER A 63 12.66 -13.78 5.99
C SER A 63 11.36 -14.48 5.56
N ASP A 64 11.15 -15.68 6.11
CA ASP A 64 9.88 -16.43 6.05
C ASP A 64 8.66 -15.58 6.44
N GLY A 65 8.78 -14.66 7.39
CA GLY A 65 7.74 -13.68 7.74
C GLY A 65 7.21 -12.82 6.58
N VAL A 66 7.97 -12.68 5.49
CA VAL A 66 7.49 -12.15 4.19
C VAL A 66 6.77 -13.25 3.40
N TRP A 67 7.46 -14.36 3.12
CA TRP A 67 7.02 -15.39 2.18
C TRP A 67 5.80 -16.20 2.65
N GLU A 68 5.56 -16.30 3.97
CA GLU A 68 4.28 -16.79 4.53
C GLU A 68 3.06 -16.02 4.02
N ARG A 69 3.25 -14.76 3.57
CA ARG A 69 2.18 -13.80 3.32
C ARG A 69 2.08 -13.35 1.88
N CYS A 70 3.12 -13.51 1.06
CA CYS A 70 3.10 -13.14 -0.35
C CYS A 70 3.96 -14.07 -1.22
N SER A 71 3.47 -14.36 -2.43
CA SER A 71 4.25 -15.03 -3.47
C SER A 71 5.32 -14.09 -4.04
N GLY A 72 6.30 -14.66 -4.76
CA GLY A 72 7.25 -13.87 -5.54
C GLY A 72 6.56 -12.93 -6.54
N GLU A 73 5.46 -13.36 -7.16
CA GLU A 73 4.66 -12.53 -8.07
C GLU A 73 4.07 -11.28 -7.40
N ASP A 74 3.56 -11.40 -6.17
CA ASP A 74 3.03 -10.26 -5.42
C ASP A 74 4.13 -9.23 -5.16
N VAL A 75 5.31 -9.69 -4.74
CA VAL A 75 6.49 -8.85 -4.49
C VAL A 75 6.93 -8.17 -5.78
N LEU A 76 7.10 -8.91 -6.87
CA LEU A 76 7.46 -8.37 -8.19
C LEU A 76 6.43 -7.35 -8.69
N ARG A 77 5.13 -7.60 -8.49
CA ARG A 77 4.05 -6.66 -8.85
C ARG A 77 4.12 -5.38 -8.00
N TRP A 78 4.50 -5.47 -6.72
CA TRP A 78 4.68 -4.29 -5.87
C TRP A 78 5.91 -3.47 -6.26
N ILE A 79 7.01 -4.13 -6.64
CA ILE A 79 8.24 -3.49 -7.15
C ILE A 79 7.95 -2.76 -8.47
N LYS A 80 7.38 -3.45 -9.47
CA LYS A 80 7.04 -2.86 -10.78
C LYS A 80 6.12 -1.64 -10.64
N ASN A 81 5.09 -1.73 -9.79
CA ASN A 81 4.19 -0.60 -9.54
C ASN A 81 4.90 0.58 -8.86
N TYR A 82 5.81 0.34 -7.91
CA TYR A 82 6.59 1.41 -7.28
C TYR A 82 7.51 2.10 -8.30
N SER A 83 8.25 1.35 -9.10
CA SER A 83 9.15 1.91 -10.12
C SER A 83 8.39 2.77 -11.13
N ALA A 84 7.23 2.28 -11.62
CA ALA A 84 6.37 3.04 -12.53
C ALA A 84 5.80 4.32 -11.89
N GLU A 85 5.40 4.29 -10.62
CA GLU A 85 4.93 5.47 -9.88
C GLU A 85 6.03 6.55 -9.78
N ARG A 86 7.28 6.14 -9.57
CA ARG A 86 8.46 7.01 -9.42
C ARG A 86 8.96 7.58 -10.76
N VAL A 87 8.90 6.80 -11.85
CA VAL A 87 9.14 7.32 -13.21
C VAL A 87 8.12 8.40 -13.55
N ALA A 88 6.82 8.12 -13.36
CA ALA A 88 5.77 9.10 -13.62
C ALA A 88 5.83 10.32 -12.67
N GLU A 89 6.37 10.19 -11.46
CA GLU A 89 6.68 11.34 -10.59
C GLU A 89 7.80 12.22 -11.19
N ALA A 90 8.88 11.61 -11.66
CA ALA A 90 10.00 12.30 -12.29
C ALA A 90 9.58 13.04 -13.58
N GLU A 91 8.76 12.41 -14.43
CA GLU A 91 8.19 13.02 -15.64
C GLU A 91 7.34 14.26 -15.32
N ARG A 92 6.43 14.17 -14.34
CA ARG A 92 5.62 15.31 -13.89
C ARG A 92 6.49 16.44 -13.35
N ARG A 93 7.56 16.12 -12.62
CA ARG A 93 8.55 17.09 -12.12
C ARG A 93 9.37 17.73 -13.25
N ALA A 94 9.70 16.99 -14.30
CA ALA A 94 10.37 17.50 -15.50
C ALA A 94 9.46 18.42 -16.31
N ASN A 95 8.21 18.02 -16.54
CA ASN A 95 7.24 18.85 -17.27
C ASN A 95 6.88 20.13 -16.51
N ARG A 96 6.75 20.09 -15.17
CA ARG A 96 6.61 21.32 -14.35
C ARG A 96 7.83 22.25 -14.49
N ARG A 97 9.05 21.71 -14.60
CA ARG A 97 10.27 22.51 -14.86
C ARG A 97 10.30 23.11 -16.26
N ARG A 98 9.73 22.43 -17.26
CA ARG A 98 9.62 22.94 -18.64
C ARG A 98 8.59 24.07 -18.73
N GLY A 99 7.38 23.89 -18.20
CA GLY A 99 6.30 24.90 -18.25
C GLY A 99 6.54 26.18 -17.44
N ILE A 100 7.61 26.25 -16.64
CA ILE A 100 8.05 27.49 -15.96
C ILE A 100 9.04 28.29 -16.84
N LYS A 101 9.64 27.68 -17.88
CA LYS A 101 10.57 28.34 -18.81
C LYS A 101 9.91 29.00 -20.02
N SER A 102 8.58 28.92 -20.14
CA SER A 102 7.80 29.50 -21.24
C SER A 102 6.99 30.73 -20.79
N VAL A 103 7.64 31.63 -20.06
CA VAL A 103 7.13 33.01 -19.90
C VAL A 103 7.55 33.77 -21.17
N PRO A 104 6.62 34.47 -21.87
CA PRO A 104 7.00 35.31 -23.00
C PRO A 104 7.95 36.44 -22.55
N GLU A 105 8.89 36.81 -23.42
CA GLU A 105 9.60 38.09 -23.30
C GLU A 105 8.58 39.25 -23.26
N PRO A 106 8.79 40.28 -22.43
CA PRO A 106 7.92 41.46 -22.45
C PRO A 106 8.14 42.23 -23.74
N MET A 107 7.13 42.27 -24.62
CA MET A 107 7.16 43.13 -25.82
C MET A 107 7.22 44.60 -25.42
N GLU A 108 8.16 45.35 -26.00
CA GLU A 108 8.26 46.78 -25.83
C GLU A 108 7.25 47.53 -26.70
N VAL A 109 6.48 48.42 -26.04
CA VAL A 109 6.07 49.77 -26.50
C VAL A 109 5.35 49.93 -27.85
N GLU A 110 4.15 50.53 -27.80
CA GLU A 110 3.88 51.80 -28.50
C GLU A 110 2.65 52.53 -27.91
N GLN A 111 2.55 53.84 -28.11
CA GLN A 111 1.46 54.68 -27.57
C GLN A 111 0.43 55.07 -28.64
N GLY A 112 -0.86 55.09 -28.29
CA GLY A 112 -1.97 55.52 -29.17
C GLY A 112 -3.22 55.91 -28.36
N SER A 113 -4.02 56.86 -28.85
CA SER A 113 -4.90 57.66 -27.99
C SER A 113 -6.34 57.89 -28.47
N ALA A 114 -7.27 57.84 -27.50
CA ALA A 114 -8.53 58.60 -27.37
C ALA A 114 -9.78 58.26 -28.23
N ALA A 115 -10.94 58.68 -27.67
CA ALA A 115 -12.28 58.85 -28.27
C ALA A 115 -13.07 57.59 -28.74
N GLU A 116 -14.42 57.52 -28.67
CA GLU A 116 -15.46 58.10 -27.77
C GLU A 116 -16.84 57.45 -28.08
N GLU A 117 -17.79 57.43 -27.13
CA GLU A 117 -19.28 57.41 -27.31
C GLU A 117 -19.98 56.24 -28.11
N ASP A 118 -21.29 55.90 -28.02
CA ASP A 118 -22.45 56.27 -27.15
C ASP A 118 -23.56 55.15 -27.13
N SER A 119 -24.54 55.27 -26.21
CA SER A 119 -25.99 54.90 -26.21
C SER A 119 -26.57 53.45 -26.18
N GLN A 120 -27.88 53.41 -25.85
CA GLN A 120 -28.79 52.30 -25.46
C GLN A 120 -29.64 51.80 -26.67
N GLU A 121 -30.57 50.81 -26.63
CA GLU A 121 -31.25 49.95 -25.62
C GLU A 121 -31.28 48.47 -26.14
N GLY A 122 -32.12 47.47 -25.79
CA GLY A 122 -33.31 47.44 -24.93
C GLY A 122 -34.21 46.19 -24.94
N ILE A 123 -35.35 46.29 -24.23
CA ILE A 123 -36.56 45.42 -24.27
C ILE A 123 -36.41 43.96 -23.72
N ARG A 124 -37.55 43.28 -23.50
CA ARG A 124 -37.79 42.14 -22.56
C ARG A 124 -38.28 40.83 -23.24
N PRO A 125 -38.30 39.68 -22.53
CA PRO A 125 -38.41 38.34 -23.13
C PRO A 125 -39.84 37.78 -23.27
N GLY A 126 -39.97 36.68 -24.01
CA GLY A 126 -41.18 35.83 -24.09
C GLY A 126 -40.87 34.34 -23.89
N SER A 127 -41.89 33.56 -23.51
CA SER A 127 -41.85 32.10 -23.28
C SER A 127 -43.06 31.41 -23.94
N PRO A 128 -43.03 30.08 -24.11
CA PRO A 128 -44.25 29.29 -23.95
C PRO A 128 -44.11 27.90 -23.27
N SER A 129 -45.29 27.31 -22.99
CA SER A 129 -45.68 25.98 -22.45
C SER A 129 -45.01 24.73 -23.07
N ASP A 130 -44.99 23.51 -22.49
CA ASP A 130 -46.02 22.79 -21.67
C ASP A 130 -45.35 21.86 -20.59
N GLY A 131 -45.96 20.87 -19.88
CA GLY A 131 -47.28 20.22 -20.00
C GLY A 131 -47.57 19.03 -19.04
N SER A 132 -48.63 18.27 -19.33
CA SER A 132 -49.10 16.93 -18.84
C SER A 132 -48.54 16.39 -17.49
N VAL A 133 -49.25 16.18 -16.34
CA VAL A 133 -50.60 15.66 -15.98
C VAL A 133 -50.69 14.13 -15.77
N LYS A 134 -51.48 13.70 -14.74
CA LYS A 134 -51.85 12.32 -14.25
C LYS A 134 -50.96 11.71 -13.15
N SER A 135 -51.44 10.91 -12.17
CA SER A 135 -52.80 10.64 -11.61
C SER A 135 -52.73 9.80 -10.30
N ALA A 136 -53.89 9.61 -9.63
CA ALA A 136 -54.17 8.77 -8.42
C ALA A 136 -53.60 9.29 -7.07
N GLN A 137 -54.36 9.48 -5.97
CA GLN A 137 -55.41 8.69 -5.26
C GLN A 137 -54.80 7.47 -4.53
N LYS A 138 -54.64 7.43 -3.21
CA LYS A 138 -55.55 7.62 -2.03
C LYS A 138 -56.23 6.31 -1.59
N LEU A 139 -55.87 5.84 -0.39
CA LEU A 139 -56.58 4.99 0.61
C LEU A 139 -55.57 4.74 1.77
N ASP A 140 -55.92 4.42 3.02
CA ASP A 140 -56.86 5.01 4.00
C ASP A 140 -56.57 4.35 5.37
N ARG A 141 -56.48 5.11 6.49
CA ARG A 141 -56.54 4.63 7.91
C ARG A 141 -55.38 3.71 8.40
N GLN A 142 -55.00 3.66 9.70
CA GLN A 142 -55.30 4.51 10.88
C GLN A 142 -54.16 4.43 11.92
N ASP A 143 -54.03 5.50 12.71
CA ASP A 143 -53.66 5.67 14.14
C ASP A 143 -52.68 4.68 14.82
N ASP A 144 -51.58 5.21 15.40
CA ASP A 144 -51.41 5.26 16.87
C ASP A 144 -50.24 6.15 17.37
N GLU A 145 -50.32 6.51 18.65
CA GLU A 145 -49.73 7.67 19.35
C GLU A 145 -48.20 7.95 19.43
N HIS A 146 -47.93 9.26 19.57
CA HIS A 146 -46.76 10.00 20.09
C HIS A 146 -45.58 9.29 20.81
N CYS A 147 -44.35 9.71 20.43
CA CYS A 147 -43.46 10.47 21.33
C CYS A 147 -42.42 11.31 20.56
N SER A 148 -41.97 12.45 21.11
CA SER A 148 -41.36 13.55 20.35
C SER A 148 -39.85 13.74 20.54
N SER A 149 -39.12 14.04 19.47
CA SER A 149 -37.86 14.83 19.54
C SER A 149 -37.71 15.75 18.31
N PRO A 150 -37.18 16.98 18.46
CA PRO A 150 -37.30 18.01 17.43
C PRO A 150 -36.20 17.97 16.34
N PHE A 151 -36.62 18.23 15.11
CA PHE A 151 -35.73 18.50 13.96
C PHE A 151 -34.84 19.73 14.18
N THR A 152 -33.57 19.66 13.79
CA THR A 152 -32.86 20.83 13.25
C THR A 152 -32.17 20.49 11.92
N LYS A 153 -32.54 21.19 10.84
CA LYS A 153 -32.02 20.94 9.49
C LYS A 153 -30.61 21.54 9.34
N LYS A 154 -29.58 20.73 9.11
CA LYS A 154 -28.24 21.24 8.70
C LYS A 154 -27.66 20.50 7.48
N ARG A 155 -27.89 21.13 6.31
CA ARG A 155 -27.03 21.23 5.12
C ARG A 155 -26.28 19.96 4.67
N LYS A 156 -26.63 19.43 3.49
CA LYS A 156 -25.80 18.48 2.72
C LYS A 156 -24.43 19.11 2.41
N LEU A 157 -23.41 18.80 3.21
CA LEU A 157 -22.02 18.93 2.80
C LEU A 157 -21.63 17.66 2.03
N SER A 158 -21.19 17.81 0.79
CA SER A 158 -20.69 16.70 -0.01
C SER A 158 -19.42 16.15 0.66
N ALA A 159 -19.49 14.88 1.09
CA ALA A 159 -18.40 14.23 1.80
C ALA A 159 -17.21 13.96 0.86
N ARG A 160 -16.39 14.99 0.63
CA ARG A 160 -15.14 14.94 -0.14
C ARG A 160 -14.18 13.98 0.56
N ARG A 161 -14.30 12.70 0.17
CA ARG A 161 -13.60 11.50 0.63
C ARG A 161 -12.11 11.80 0.87
N ARG A 162 -11.77 12.21 2.10
CA ARG A 162 -10.37 12.48 2.49
C ARG A 162 -9.59 11.18 2.31
N ARG A 163 -8.72 11.15 1.29
CA ARG A 163 -7.60 10.20 1.26
C ARG A 163 -6.80 10.54 2.52
N GLY A 164 -6.72 9.59 3.47
CA GLY A 164 -6.25 9.89 4.82
C GLY A 164 -4.84 10.47 4.83
N GLU A 165 -4.54 11.31 5.83
CA GLU A 165 -3.23 11.94 6.02
C GLU A 165 -2.07 10.97 5.74
N GLN A 166 -1.42 11.14 4.60
CA GLN A 166 -0.09 10.62 4.37
C GLN A 166 0.88 11.54 5.11
N SER A 167 1.54 11.00 6.13
CA SER A 167 2.55 11.71 6.92
C SER A 167 3.61 12.34 6.01
N VAL A 168 3.77 13.66 6.13
CA VAL A 168 4.60 14.47 5.24
C VAL A 168 6.08 14.05 5.28
N GLY A 169 6.73 14.02 4.11
CA GLY A 169 8.18 14.20 3.97
C GLY A 169 9.04 12.96 3.72
N GLN A 170 8.68 11.77 4.22
CA GLN A 170 9.58 10.60 4.09
C GLN A 170 9.38 9.83 2.78
N VAL A 171 10.40 9.87 1.91
CA VAL A 171 10.52 9.00 0.73
C VAL A 171 10.63 7.54 1.20
N SER A 172 9.58 6.74 1.01
CA SER A 172 9.61 5.31 1.34
C SER A 172 10.45 4.54 0.33
N THR A 173 11.34 3.69 0.82
CA THR A 173 12.11 2.73 0.01
C THR A 173 11.20 1.64 -0.57
N ILE A 174 11.73 0.83 -1.50
CA ILE A 174 11.03 -0.37 -1.97
C ILE A 174 10.76 -1.33 -0.80
N ALA A 175 11.74 -1.51 0.10
CA ALA A 175 11.62 -2.35 1.30
C ALA A 175 10.50 -1.87 2.24
N ASP A 176 10.39 -0.56 2.50
CA ASP A 176 9.25 0.02 3.25
C ASP A 176 7.91 -0.36 2.64
N VAL A 177 7.80 -0.29 1.30
CA VAL A 177 6.56 -0.63 0.58
C VAL A 177 6.28 -2.13 0.70
N LEU A 178 7.28 -3.01 0.56
CA LEU A 178 7.11 -4.44 0.77
C LEU A 178 6.63 -4.74 2.21
N VAL A 179 7.32 -4.25 3.24
CA VAL A 179 6.96 -4.45 4.65
C VAL A 179 5.54 -3.93 4.94
N ARG A 180 5.19 -2.72 4.48
CA ARG A 180 3.83 -2.15 4.63
C ARG A 180 2.77 -2.97 3.90
N ARG A 181 3.08 -3.59 2.76
CA ARG A 181 2.15 -4.46 2.00
C ARG A 181 1.96 -5.82 2.68
N VAL A 182 3.04 -6.45 3.16
CA VAL A 182 3.02 -7.69 3.96
C VAL A 182 2.19 -7.48 5.24
N LEU A 183 2.48 -6.44 6.03
CA LEU A 183 1.73 -6.13 7.24
C LEU A 183 0.25 -5.82 6.96
N ASN A 184 -0.09 -5.23 5.82
CA ASN A 184 -1.49 -5.04 5.43
C ASN A 184 -2.19 -6.36 5.06
N LYS A 185 -1.48 -7.35 4.50
CA LYS A 185 -2.01 -8.72 4.36
C LYS A 185 -2.20 -9.39 5.71
N VAL A 186 -1.22 -9.31 6.62
CA VAL A 186 -1.34 -9.81 8.00
C VAL A 186 -2.58 -9.21 8.69
N ARG A 187 -2.73 -7.87 8.64
CA ARG A 187 -3.87 -7.16 9.20
C ARG A 187 -5.21 -7.71 8.71
N ARG A 188 -5.35 -7.91 7.40
CA ARG A 188 -6.56 -8.49 6.77
C ARG A 188 -6.78 -9.93 7.23
N ALA A 189 -5.77 -10.79 7.14
CA ALA A 189 -5.86 -12.20 7.53
C ALA A 189 -6.06 -12.43 9.04
N ARG A 190 -5.91 -11.39 9.87
CA ARG A 190 -6.17 -11.40 11.32
C ARG A 190 -7.38 -10.55 11.73
N ASN A 191 -8.19 -10.09 10.77
CA ASN A 191 -9.39 -9.27 10.98
C ASN A 191 -9.17 -8.00 11.83
N MET A 192 -8.00 -7.37 11.72
CA MET A 192 -7.64 -6.19 12.52
C MET A 192 -8.07 -4.89 11.81
N SER A 193 -8.66 -3.95 12.57
CA SER A 193 -9.27 -2.73 12.03
C SER A 193 -8.29 -1.84 11.24
N SER A 194 -7.14 -1.52 11.83
CA SER A 194 -6.12 -0.63 11.24
C SER A 194 -4.72 -1.25 11.26
N LEU A 195 -3.81 -0.74 10.42
CA LEU A 195 -2.40 -1.12 10.46
C LEU A 195 -1.76 -0.66 11.78
N HIS A 196 -2.14 0.52 12.28
CA HIS A 196 -1.70 1.04 13.57
C HIS A 196 -2.00 0.05 14.70
N ALA A 197 -3.22 -0.51 14.76
CA ALA A 197 -3.61 -1.50 15.77
C ALA A 197 -2.83 -2.83 15.70
N LEU A 198 -2.21 -3.16 14.55
CA LEU A 198 -1.28 -4.28 14.43
C LEU A 198 0.12 -3.91 14.96
N MET A 199 0.57 -2.69 14.70
CA MET A 199 1.89 -2.19 15.11
C MET A 199 1.99 -1.84 16.60
N THR A 200 0.88 -1.45 17.24
CA THR A 200 0.83 -1.15 18.68
C THR A 200 0.66 -2.40 19.57
N LEU A 201 0.66 -3.61 19.00
CA LEU A 201 0.59 -4.85 19.79
C LEU A 201 1.84 -5.00 20.71
N PRO A 202 1.64 -5.30 22.01
CA PRO A 202 2.75 -5.41 22.95
C PRO A 202 3.73 -6.54 22.58
N LYS A 203 5.01 -6.34 22.93
CA LYS A 203 6.08 -7.33 22.78
C LYS A 203 5.69 -8.63 23.50
N GLY A 204 5.72 -9.76 22.81
CA GLY A 204 5.41 -11.08 23.38
C GLY A 204 4.44 -11.91 22.54
N ARG A 205 3.72 -12.84 23.18
CA ARG A 205 2.78 -13.77 22.52
C ARG A 205 1.69 -13.03 21.71
N ALA A 206 1.23 -11.87 22.18
CA ALA A 206 0.21 -11.07 21.49
C ALA A 206 0.63 -10.74 20.05
N ARG A 207 1.78 -10.09 19.83
CA ARG A 207 2.30 -9.78 18.49
C ARG A 207 2.68 -11.04 17.71
N ARG A 208 3.48 -11.95 18.31
CA ARG A 208 3.96 -13.18 17.64
C ARG A 208 2.83 -14.13 17.20
N SER A 209 1.64 -14.05 17.82
CA SER A 209 0.46 -14.79 17.36
C SER A 209 -0.12 -14.29 16.03
N LYS A 210 0.26 -13.08 15.58
CA LYS A 210 -0.27 -12.45 14.36
C LYS A 210 0.67 -12.66 13.18
N HIS A 211 1.94 -12.31 13.35
CA HIS A 211 3.04 -12.46 12.38
C HIS A 211 4.36 -12.77 13.10
N ASP A 212 5.31 -13.35 12.38
CA ASP A 212 6.72 -13.43 12.80
C ASP A 212 7.49 -12.14 12.43
N ASP A 213 8.76 -12.04 12.79
CA ASP A 213 9.56 -10.83 12.51
C ASP A 213 9.91 -10.73 11.00
N ILE A 214 9.66 -9.54 10.42
CA ILE A 214 9.65 -9.30 8.97
C ILE A 214 10.90 -8.52 8.58
N THR A 215 11.81 -9.17 7.83
CA THR A 215 13.02 -8.55 7.28
C THR A 215 13.01 -8.70 5.75
N CYS A 216 13.32 -7.62 5.03
CA CYS A 216 13.61 -7.70 3.60
C CYS A 216 14.69 -6.69 3.18
N CYS A 217 15.49 -7.11 2.20
CA CYS A 217 16.44 -6.31 1.45
C CYS A 217 16.08 -6.44 -0.04
N VAL A 218 16.16 -5.34 -0.77
CA VAL A 218 15.95 -5.31 -2.22
C VAL A 218 17.20 -4.70 -2.84
N VAL A 219 17.87 -5.48 -3.70
CA VAL A 219 19.01 -5.05 -4.49
C VAL A 219 18.50 -4.71 -5.89
N ASP A 220 18.70 -3.47 -6.32
CA ASP A 220 18.48 -3.05 -7.70
C ASP A 220 19.59 -3.65 -8.58
N LEU A 221 19.22 -4.39 -9.62
CA LEU A 221 20.18 -5.06 -10.49
C LEU A 221 20.53 -4.23 -11.74
N SER A 222 19.79 -3.15 -12.03
CA SER A 222 19.97 -2.37 -13.26
C SER A 222 21.41 -1.83 -13.44
N GLY A 223 22.05 -1.41 -12.36
CA GLY A 223 23.45 -0.95 -12.35
C GLY A 223 24.52 -2.05 -12.52
N PHE A 224 24.15 -3.33 -12.47
CA PHE A 224 25.05 -4.47 -12.67
C PHE A 224 24.90 -5.15 -14.04
N VAL A 225 23.95 -4.67 -14.84
CA VAL A 225 23.39 -5.37 -16.01
C VAL A 225 23.60 -4.58 -17.32
N SER A 226 24.35 -3.47 -17.25
CA SER A 226 24.72 -2.59 -18.37
C SER A 226 25.41 -3.32 -19.52
#